data_AF-A0A803LAG2-F1
#
_entry.id   AF-A0A803LAG2-F1
#
_cell.length_a   1.000
_cell.length_b   1.000
_cell.length_c   1.000
_cell.angle_alpha   90.00
_cell.angle_beta   90.00
_cell.angle_gamma   90.00
#
_symmetry.space_group_name_H-M   'P 1'
#
loop_
_entity.id
_entity.type
_entity.pdbx_description
1 polymer ?
#
loop_
_entity_poly.entity_id
_entity_poly.type
_entity_poly.pdbx_seq_one_letter_code
_entity_poly.pdbx_strand_id
1 'polypeptide(L)' 'MKGIGATKSGNDGIFSYMVRILRKESYWYKGVGNVVAVDQDPKTRYPVVVRFNKVNYANVSTNNYALDEIQEVEVA' A
#
# COMPACT_ATOMS: atom_id res chain seq x y z
N MET A 1 -13.79 13.79 2.22
CA MET A 1 -12.86 12.71 2.63
C MET A 1 -12.53 11.93 1.37
N LYS A 2 -11.34 12.09 0.79
CA LYS A 2 -10.94 11.38 -0.44
C LYS A 2 -10.56 9.96 -0.01
N GLY A 3 -11.51 9.04 -0.10
CA GLY A 3 -11.30 7.63 0.19
C GLY A 3 -10.36 7.02 -0.83
N ILE A 4 -9.48 6.14 -0.37
CA ILE A 4 -8.47 5.42 -1.16
C ILE A 4 -9.13 4.31 -2.02
N GLY A 5 -10.28 4.61 -2.62
CA GLY A 5 -11.16 3.65 -3.29
C GLY A 5 -11.68 4.18 -4.61
N ALA A 6 -11.05 3.72 -5.69
CA ALA A 6 -11.58 3.56 -7.05
C ALA A 6 -12.26 4.76 -7.73
N THR A 7 -11.50 5.44 -8.59
CA THR A 7 -11.81 5.80 -10.00
C THR A 7 -10.54 6.49 -10.52
N LYS A 8 -9.79 5.91 -11.45
CA LYS A 8 -10.13 5.81 -12.87
C LYS A 8 -9.58 4.52 -13.48
N SER A 9 -10.47 3.78 -14.12
CA SER A 9 -10.09 2.97 -15.29
C SER A 9 -9.59 3.96 -16.35
N GLY A 10 -8.30 3.94 -16.62
CA GLY A 10 -7.62 4.78 -17.59
C GLY A 10 -6.34 4.08 -17.98
N ASN A 11 -6.17 3.84 -19.28
CA ASN A 11 -5.06 3.11 -19.86
C ASN A 11 -3.83 4.00 -20.03
N ASP A 12 -3.38 4.62 -18.95
CA ASP A 12 -2.19 5.46 -18.85
C ASP A 12 -1.25 4.75 -17.87
N GLY A 13 -0.49 3.79 -18.42
CA GLY A 13 0.54 3.09 -17.67
C GLY A 13 1.45 4.07 -16.92
N ILE A 14 1.78 3.73 -15.67
CA ILE A 14 2.69 4.45 -14.75
C ILE A 14 2.01 5.46 -13.80
N PHE A 15 0.88 5.11 -13.17
CA PHE A 15 0.55 5.69 -11.85
C PHE A 15 0.78 4.63 -10.77
N SER A 16 2.02 4.54 -10.30
CA SER A 16 2.39 3.75 -9.13
C SER A 16 1.94 4.48 -7.87
N TYR A 17 0.84 4.04 -7.25
CA TYR A 17 0.42 4.58 -5.96
C TYR A 17 1.43 4.16 -4.89
N MET A 18 2.16 5.14 -4.35
CA MET A 18 3.16 4.94 -3.31
C MET A 18 2.57 5.25 -1.94
N VAL A 19 2.86 4.37 -0.98
CA VAL A 19 2.41 4.51 0.41
C VAL A 19 3.57 4.36 1.37
N ARG A 20 3.56 5.20 2.41
CA ARG A 20 4.46 5.11 3.56
C ARG A 20 3.81 4.31 4.66
N ILE A 21 4.55 3.36 5.24
CA ILE A 21 4.04 2.49 6.31
C ILE A 21 4.20 3.15 7.68
N LEU A 22 3.12 3.23 8.44
CA LEU A 22 3.07 3.79 9.80
C LEU A 22 3.00 2.73 10.91
N ARG A 23 2.78 1.46 10.56
CA ARG A 23 2.80 0.32 11.48
C ARG A 23 4.20 0.11 12.07
N LYS A 24 4.37 0.30 13.39
CA LYS A 24 5.68 0.32 14.08
C LYS A 24 6.38 -1.04 14.10
N GLU A 25 5.61 -2.10 14.21
CA GLU A 25 6.07 -3.49 14.21
C GLU A 25 6.37 -4.02 12.81
N SER A 26 6.04 -3.27 11.75
CA SER A 26 6.39 -3.66 10.39
C SER A 26 7.87 -3.48 10.12
N TYR A 27 8.46 -4.46 9.43
CA TYR A 27 9.83 -4.37 8.91
C TYR A 27 10.06 -3.10 8.07
N TRP A 28 9.04 -2.64 7.36
CA TRP A 28 9.10 -1.47 6.49
C TRP A 28 8.57 -0.20 7.18
N TYR A 29 8.57 -0.11 8.52
CA TYR A 29 8.15 1.09 9.23
C TYR A 29 8.86 2.35 8.71
N LYS A 30 8.10 3.38 8.39
CA LYS A 30 8.51 4.63 7.71
C LYS A 30 9.09 4.47 6.29
N GLY A 31 9.17 3.25 5.78
CA GLY A 31 9.53 2.95 4.39
C GLY A 31 8.37 3.22 3.44
N VAL A 32 8.70 3.32 2.15
CA VAL A 32 7.74 3.51 1.06
C VAL A 32 7.65 2.23 0.23
N GLY A 33 6.43 1.86 -0.13
CA GLY A 33 6.14 0.73 -1.01
C GLY A 33 5.08 1.08 -2.05
N ASN A 34 4.94 0.22 -3.05
CA ASN A 34 3.95 0.38 -4.12
C ASN A 34 2.71 -0.44 -3.79
N VAL A 35 1.54 0.16 -3.90
CA VAL A 35 0.27 -0.55 -3.78
C VAL A 35 0.07 -1.41 -5.02
N VAL A 36 -0.20 -2.70 -4.82
CA VAL A 36 -0.44 -3.66 -5.89
C VAL A 36 -1.94 -3.92 -6.07
N ALA A 37 -2.66 -4.02 -4.96
CA ALA A 37 -4.09 -4.30 -4.95
C ALA A 37 -4.74 -3.71 -3.70
N VAL A 38 -6.02 -3.37 -3.81
CA VAL A 38 -6.87 -2.95 -2.69
C VAL A 38 -8.15 -3.76 -2.73
N ASP A 39 -8.38 -4.57 -1.70
CA ASP A 39 -9.62 -5.31 -1.53
C ASP A 39 -10.78 -4.34 -1.24
N GLN A 40 -11.93 -4.58 -1.88
CA GLN A 40 -13.13 -3.76 -1.76
C GLN A 40 -14.14 -4.37 -0.76
N ASP A 41 -13.90 -5.57 -0.24
CA ASP A 41 -14.77 -6.17 0.78
C ASP A 41 -14.67 -5.37 2.09
N PRO A 42 -15.77 -4.77 2.59
CA PRO A 42 -15.77 -4.01 3.85
C PRO A 42 -15.45 -4.87 5.08
N LYS A 43 -15.46 -6.20 4.98
CA LYS A 43 -15.09 -7.12 6.07
C LYS A 43 -13.58 -7.36 6.16
N THR A 44 -12.82 -7.05 5.10
CA THR A 44 -11.37 -7.27 5.07
C THR A 44 -10.67 -6.24 5.95
N ARG A 45 -10.05 -6.69 7.04
CA ARG A 45 -9.36 -5.80 8.00
C ARG A 45 -8.11 -5.14 7.44
N TYR A 46 -7.41 -5.81 6.52
CA TYR A 46 -6.16 -5.34 5.92
C TYR A 46 -6.28 -5.37 4.39
N PRO A 47 -7.04 -4.42 3.81
CA PRO A 47 -7.41 -4.49 2.39
C PRO A 47 -6.26 -4.09 1.46
N VAL A 48 -5.23 -3.38 1.94
CA VAL A 48 -4.19 -2.81 1.08
C VAL A 48 -2.98 -3.73 1.00
N VAL A 49 -2.71 -4.24 -0.20
CA VAL A 49 -1.53 -5.07 -0.50
C VAL A 49 -0.40 -4.18 -1.03
N VAL A 50 0.71 -4.14 -0.30
CA VAL A 50 1.87 -3.31 -0.64
C VAL A 50 3.07 -4.19 -0.97
N ARG A 51 3.74 -3.89 -2.09
CA ARG A 51 5.01 -4.51 -2.51
C ARG A 51 6.17 -3.54 -2.28
N PHE A 52 7.28 -4.08 -1.80
CA PHE A 52 8.52 -3.36 -1.54
C PHE A 52 9.65 -3.91 -2.40
N ASN A 53 10.65 -3.07 -2.67
CA ASN A 53 11.87 -3.50 -3.37
C ASN A 53 12.80 -4.32 -2.45
N LYS A 54 12.72 -4.09 -1.13
CA LYS A 54 13.50 -4.80 -0.11
C LYS A 54 12.71 -5.98 0.46
N VAL A 55 13.37 -7.13 0.58
CA VAL A 55 12.84 -8.31 1.27
C VAL A 55 13.06 -8.22 2.79
N ASN A 56 12.15 -8.80 3.58
CA ASN A 56 12.29 -8.93 5.02
C ASN A 56 13.12 -10.17 5.41
N TYR A 57 13.21 -10.44 6.72
CA TYR A 57 13.95 -11.60 7.27
C TYR A 57 13.43 -12.98 6.81
N ALA A 58 12.18 -13.04 6.31
CA ALA A 58 11.58 -14.26 5.78
C ALA A 58 11.66 -14.34 4.24
N ASN A 59 12.48 -13.49 3.60
CA ASN A 59 12.58 -13.35 2.14
C ASN A 59 11.25 -12.97 1.45
N VAL A 60 10.34 -12.31 2.18
CA VAL A 60 9.06 -11.80 1.66
C VAL A 60 9.16 -10.30 1.38
N SER A 61 8.63 -9.85 0.24
CA SER A 61 8.64 -8.45 -0.20
C SER A 61 7.24 -7.82 -0.27
N THR A 62 6.22 -8.51 0.23
CA THR A 62 4.82 -8.06 0.18
C THR A 62 4.17 -8.21 1.55
N ASN A 63 3.32 -7.27 1.93
CA ASN A 63 2.49 -7.40 3.13
C ASN A 63 1.18 -6.61 3.00
N ASN A 64 0.21 -6.93 3.86
CA ASN A 64 -1.09 -6.28 3.90
C ASN A 64 -1.19 -5.31 5.08
N TYR A 65 -1.83 -4.17 4.84
CA TYR A 65 -2.00 -3.10 5.82
C TYR A 65 -3.44 -2.59 5.83
N ALA A 66 -3.81 -2.01 6.97
CA ALA A 66 -5.06 -1.28 7.10
C ALA A 66 -4.89 0.16 6.59
N LEU A 67 -6.02 0.82 6.31
CA LEU A 67 -6.04 2.17 5.75
C LEU A 67 -5.50 3.23 6.71
N ASP A 68 -5.57 2.99 8.02
CA ASP A 68 -5.05 3.86 9.09
C ASP A 68 -3.56 3.65 9.39
N GLU A 69 -2.97 2.57 8.87
CA GLU A 69 -1.55 2.23 9.06
C GLU A 69 -0.66 2.67 7.90
N ILE A 70 -1.23 3.32 6.91
CA ILE A 70 -0.54 3.77 5.70
C ILE A 70 -0.82 5.25 5.47
N GLN A 71 0.14 5.91 4.82
CA GLN A 71 0.01 7.28 4.37
C GLN A 71 0.35 7.36 2.90
N GLU A 72 -0.55 7.89 2.09
CA GLU A 72 -0.29 8.14 0.67
C GLU A 72 0.84 9.16 0.49
N VAL A 73 1.73 8.89 -0.45
CA VAL A 73 2.86 9.77 -0.78
C VAL A 73 2.75 10.12 -2.25
N GLU A 74 2.60 11.42 -2.54
CA GLU A 74 2.70 11.91 -3.91
C GLU A 74 4.17 11.86 -4.34
N VAL A 75 4.43 11.19 -5.46
CA VAL A 75 5.71 11.31 -6.15
C VAL A 75 5.59 12.53 -7.04
N ALA A 76 6.37 13.57 -6.70
CA ALA A 76 6.44 14.82 -7.45
C ALA A 76 7.13 14.65 -8.81
#